data_AF-A0A7V9M7S9-F1
#
_entry.id   AF-A0A7V9M7S9-F1
#
_cell.length_a   1.000
_cell.length_b   1.000
_cell.length_c   1.000
_cell.angle_alpha   90.00
_cell.angle_beta   90.00
_cell.angle_gamma   90.00
#
_symmetry.space_group_name_H-M   'P 1'
#
loop_
_entity.id
_entity.type
_entity.pdbx_description
1 polymer ?
#
loop_
_entity_poly.entity_id
_entity_poly.type
_entity_poly.pdbx_seq_one_letter_code
_entity_poly.pdbx_strand_id
1 'polypeptide(L)' 'LLGQVPLDPALREAADEGEPLVWTQPSSETSQSILRIAESVVEAKRSTFKPLPVLS' A
#
# COMPACT_ATOMS: atom_id res chain seq x y z
N LEU A 1 5.13 -12.73 -4.99
CA LEU A 1 3.91 -11.94 -4.67
C LEU A 1 4.12 -11.32 -3.29
N LEU A 2 3.87 -10.02 -3.11
CA LEU A 2 4.11 -9.32 -1.83
C LEU A 2 2.94 -9.43 -0.85
N GLY A 3 1.73 -9.72 -1.36
CA GLY A 3 0.53 -9.97 -0.57
C GLY A 3 -0.72 -9.77 -1.42
N GLN A 4 -1.86 -9.67 -0.73
CA GLN A 4 -3.17 -9.42 -1.34
C GLN A 4 -3.90 -8.35 -0.51
N VAL A 5 -4.66 -7.50 -1.18
CA VAL A 5 -5.54 -6.51 -0.55
C VAL A 5 -6.97 -6.87 -0.95
N PRO A 6 -7.91 -6.97 0.00
CA PRO A 6 -9.30 -7.29 -0.32
C PRO A 6 -9.95 -6.15 -1.13
N LEU A 7 -11.00 -6.49 -1.88
CA LEU A 7 -11.87 -5.48 -2.48
C LEU A 7 -12.74 -4.88 -1.37
N ASP A 8 -12.52 -3.62 -1.07
CA ASP A 8 -13.15 -2.90 0.04
C ASP A 8 -13.66 -1.54 -0.45
N PRO A 9 -14.98 -1.27 -0.37
CA PRO A 9 -15.55 0.04 -0.69
C PRO A 9 -14.91 1.18 0.11
N ALA A 10 -14.58 0.95 1.39
CA ALA A 10 -13.98 1.98 2.24
C ALA A 10 -12.62 2.44 1.69
N LEU A 11 -11.88 1.56 1.00
CA LEU A 11 -10.62 1.94 0.34
C LEU A 11 -10.86 2.87 -0.85
N ARG A 12 -11.96 2.68 -1.60
CA ARG A 12 -12.33 3.57 -2.70
C ARG A 12 -12.74 4.94 -2.16
N GLU A 13 -13.65 4.96 -1.21
CA GLU A 13 -14.17 6.19 -0.61
C GLU A 13 -13.04 7.03 0.00
N ALA A 14 -12.16 6.40 0.79
CA ALA A 14 -10.99 7.05 1.37
C ALA A 14 -10.04 7.66 0.31
N ALA A 15 -9.88 7.00 -0.84
CA ALA A 15 -9.08 7.53 -1.94
C ALA A 15 -9.75 8.73 -2.63
N ASP A 16 -11.08 8.70 -2.78
CA ASP A 16 -11.86 9.79 -3.37
C ASP A 16 -11.85 11.04 -2.47
N GLU A 17 -11.90 10.85 -1.14
CA GLU A 17 -11.80 11.92 -0.15
C GLU A 17 -10.34 12.44 0.05
N GLY A 18 -9.35 11.72 -0.48
CA GLY A 18 -7.93 12.08 -0.31
C GLY A 18 -7.39 11.83 1.10
N GLU A 19 -8.06 10.99 1.89
CA GLU A 19 -7.67 10.65 3.26
C GLU A 19 -7.33 9.16 3.37
N PRO A 20 -6.04 8.78 3.49
CA PRO A 20 -5.61 7.38 3.51
C PRO A 20 -6.34 6.49 4.53
N LEU A 21 -6.86 5.35 4.07
CA LEU A 21 -7.57 4.37 4.92
C LEU A 21 -6.73 3.86 6.09
N VAL A 22 -5.40 3.75 5.90
CA VAL A 22 -4.46 3.35 6.96
C VAL A 22 -4.36 4.37 8.09
N TRP A 23 -4.78 5.62 7.89
CA TRP A 23 -4.86 6.65 8.92
C TRP A 23 -6.24 6.72 9.56
N THR A 24 -7.31 6.70 8.75
CA THR A 24 -8.70 6.84 9.24
C THR A 24 -9.21 5.57 9.90
N GLN A 25 -8.84 4.41 9.38
CA GLN A 25 -9.29 3.09 9.83
C GLN A 25 -8.10 2.13 9.96
N PRO A 26 -7.17 2.37 10.90
CA PRO A 26 -5.92 1.61 10.99
C PRO A 26 -6.14 0.12 11.34
N SER A 27 -7.25 -0.23 12.02
CA SER A 27 -7.56 -1.60 12.43
C SER A 27 -8.37 -2.41 11.41
N SER A 28 -8.77 -1.81 10.28
CA SER A 28 -9.51 -2.54 9.23
C SER A 28 -8.65 -3.64 8.61
N GLU A 29 -9.28 -4.71 8.11
CA GLU A 29 -8.58 -5.81 7.43
C GLU A 29 -7.74 -5.31 6.24
N THR A 30 -8.28 -4.36 5.48
CA THR A 30 -7.62 -3.71 4.35
C THR A 30 -6.38 -2.94 4.78
N SER A 31 -6.48 -2.10 5.82
CA SER A 31 -5.33 -1.36 6.36
C SER A 31 -4.24 -2.30 6.88
N GLN A 32 -4.62 -3.33 7.63
CA GLN A 32 -3.69 -4.32 8.15
C GLN A 32 -3.00 -5.12 7.03
N SER A 33 -3.73 -5.43 5.94
CA SER A 33 -3.15 -6.10 4.78
C SER A 33 -2.14 -5.22 4.04
N ILE A 34 -2.42 -3.93 3.88
CA ILE A 34 -1.49 -2.95 3.30
C ILE A 34 -0.23 -2.82 4.16
N LEU A 35 -0.37 -2.72 5.49
CA LEU A 35 0.77 -2.62 6.40
C LEU A 35 1.68 -3.84 6.32
N ARG A 36 1.11 -5.05 6.30
CA ARG A 36 1.87 -6.30 6.14
C ARG A 36 2.60 -6.38 4.81
N ILE A 37 1.99 -5.88 3.73
CA ILE A 37 2.66 -5.77 2.43
C ILE A 37 3.83 -4.79 2.52
N ALA A 38 3.64 -3.63 3.15
CA ALA A 38 4.70 -2.64 3.33
C ALA A 38 5.89 -3.21 4.12
N GLU A 39 5.63 -3.99 5.18
CA GLU A 39 6.67 -4.73 5.91
C GLU A 39 7.44 -5.67 4.99
N SER A 40 6.75 -6.47 4.16
CA SER A 40 7.40 -7.36 3.20
C SER A 40 8.28 -6.63 2.18
N VAL A 41 7.90 -5.41 1.77
CA VAL A 41 8.70 -4.56 0.86
C VAL A 41 9.97 -4.07 1.56
N VAL A 42 9.86 -3.67 2.82
CA VAL A 42 11.01 -3.24 3.64
C VAL A 42 11.98 -4.40 3.88
N GLU A 43 11.46 -5.61 4.09
CA GLU A 43 12.26 -6.82 4.26
C GLU A 43 12.92 -7.28 2.96
N ALA A 44 12.24 -7.13 1.81
CA ALA A 44 12.75 -7.49 0.49
C ALA A 44 13.94 -6.63 -0.01
N LYS A 45 14.58 -5.84 0.87
CA LYS A 45 15.73 -4.99 0.55
C LYS A 45 16.82 -5.76 -0.22
N ARG A 46 17.01 -5.31 -1.48
CA ARG A 46 18.08 -5.57 -2.46
C ARG A 46 17.90 -6.76 -3.40
N SER A 47 17.31 -6.48 -4.56
CA SER A 47 17.99 -6.60 -5.86
C SER A 47 17.18 -5.86 -6.93
N THR A 48 17.80 -5.02 -7.76
CA THR A 48 17.21 -4.32 -8.94
C THR A 48 16.28 -3.10 -8.72
N PHE A 49 16.70 -2.08 -7.98
CA PHE A 49 16.16 -0.73 -8.27
C PHE A 49 16.82 -0.20 -9.55
N LYS A 50 16.12 -0.35 -10.69
CA LYS A 50 16.51 0.33 -11.93
C LYS A 50 16.10 1.80 -11.79
N PRO A 51 17.01 2.78 -11.97
CA PRO A 51 16.65 4.18 -11.93
C PRO A 51 15.58 4.47 -12.99
N LEU A 52 14.53 5.18 -12.58
CA LEU A 52 13.50 5.65 -13.51
C LEU A 52 14.09 6.82 -14.32
N PRO A 53 14.05 6.78 -15.67
CA PRO A 53 14.49 7.91 -16.46
C PRO A 53 13.54 9.08 -16.24
N VAL A 54 14.07 10.23 -15.84
CA VAL A 54 13.32 11.48 -15.79
C VAL A 54 13.37 12.08 -17.20
N LEU A 55 12.23 12.13 -17.88
CA LEU A 55 12.11 12.86 -19.14
C LEU A 55 12.08 14.35 -18.78
N SER A 56 13.17 15.04 -19.08
CA SER A 56 13.26 16.51 -19.03
C SER A 56 12.81 17.09 -20.37
#